data_AF-A0A6H4D805-F1
#
_entry.id   AF-A0A6H4D805-F1
#
_cell.length_a   1.000
_cell.length_b   1.000
_cell.length_c   1.000
_cell.angle_alpha   90.00
_cell.angle_beta   90.00
_cell.angle_gamma   90.00
#
_symmetry.space_group_name_H-M   'P 1'
#
loop_
_entity.id
_entity.type
_entity.pdbx_description
1 polymer ?
#
loop_
_entity_poly.entity_id
_entity_poly.type
_entity_poly.pdbx_seq_one_letter_code
_entity_poly.pdbx_strand_id
1 'polypeptide(L)'
;MESFKDDKVAVLHQIDSMEENSDKLIDDILNNKKNTTKNKEDISKLIDQLENVKKTFAEEPQEPKIDKGKNDEFNTMSSNLDKEISRISEKSTQLLSDTQESKTIADSVSGQLNQLDNNVNKLHATGRALGVRANDLNRQMAKNDKDNELFAKEFKKVLQNSKDGDRQNQALKAFMSNPVQKKNLENVLANNGNTDVISPTLFVLLMYLLSMITAYIFYSYERAKGQMNFIKDDYSSKNNLWNNAITSGVIGATGLVEGLIVGLIAMNKFHVLAGYRAKFILMVILTMMVFVLINTYLLRQVKSIGMFLMIAALGLYFVAMNNLKAAGQGVTNKISPLSYIDNMFFNYLNAEHPIGLALVILTVLVIIGFVLNMFIKHFKKERLI
;
A
#
# COMPACT_ATOMS: atom_id res chain seq x y z
N MET A 1 1.12 19.57 -13.28
CA MET A 1 1.88 20.52 -12.46
C MET A 1 2.27 19.89 -11.12
N GLU A 2 1.33 19.31 -10.39
CA GLU A 2 1.56 18.67 -9.08
C GLU A 2 2.51 17.47 -9.17
N SER A 3 2.28 16.54 -10.11
CA SER A 3 3.18 15.41 -10.37
C SER A 3 4.62 15.80 -10.71
N PHE A 4 4.83 16.90 -11.45
CA PHE A 4 6.17 17.39 -11.78
C PHE A 4 6.91 17.94 -10.55
N LYS A 5 6.17 18.54 -9.61
CA LYS A 5 6.72 19.04 -8.35
C LYS A 5 7.17 17.88 -7.45
N ASP A 6 6.36 16.83 -7.37
CA ASP A 6 6.68 15.64 -6.56
C ASP A 6 7.91 14.92 -7.10
N ASP A 7 8.01 14.76 -8.42
CA ASP A 7 9.18 14.16 -9.06
C ASP A 7 10.47 14.97 -8.83
N LYS A 8 10.39 16.30 -8.84
CA LYS A 8 11.53 17.17 -8.54
C LYS A 8 12.00 16.98 -7.10
N VAL A 9 11.08 16.91 -6.14
CA VAL A 9 11.40 16.69 -4.72
C VAL A 9 12.06 15.33 -4.52
N ALA A 10 11.56 14.29 -5.19
CA ALA A 10 12.15 12.96 -5.12
C ALA A 10 13.61 12.92 -5.64
N VAL A 11 13.92 13.64 -6.72
CA VAL A 11 15.28 13.76 -7.26
C VAL A 11 16.21 14.48 -6.28
N LEU A 12 15.76 15.57 -5.67
CA LEU A 12 16.55 16.31 -4.68
C LEU A 12 16.88 15.43 -3.46
N HIS A 13 15.90 14.72 -2.92
CA HIS A 13 16.13 13.80 -1.81
C HIS A 13 17.11 12.67 -2.17
N GLN A 14 17.10 12.18 -3.41
CA GLN A 14 18.09 11.19 -3.87
C GLN A 14 19.50 11.77 -3.89
N ILE A 15 19.67 13.01 -4.36
CA ILE A 15 20.97 13.71 -4.37
C ILE A 15 21.48 13.91 -2.94
N ASP A 16 20.63 14.42 -2.04
CA ASP A 16 21.01 14.67 -0.64
C ASP A 16 21.46 13.36 0.05
N SER A 17 20.75 12.25 -0.20
CA SER A 17 21.13 10.94 0.34
C SER A 17 22.44 10.40 -0.24
N MET A 18 22.80 10.76 -1.47
CA MET A 18 24.06 10.36 -2.09
C MET A 18 25.22 11.17 -1.55
N GLU A 19 25.01 12.45 -1.24
CA GLU A 19 26.00 13.33 -0.61
C GLU A 19 26.38 12.80 0.79
N GLU A 20 25.40 12.50 1.64
CA GLU A 20 25.67 11.96 2.99
C GLU A 20 26.43 10.61 2.95
N ASN A 21 26.08 9.74 1.99
CA ASN A 21 26.77 8.46 1.82
C ASN A 21 28.19 8.62 1.26
N SER A 22 28.43 9.67 0.45
CA SER A 22 29.76 9.98 -0.08
C SER A 22 30.73 10.42 1.03
N ASP A 23 30.27 11.23 1.98
CA ASP A 23 31.11 11.67 3.11
C ASP A 23 31.57 10.48 3.96
N LYS A 24 30.66 9.56 4.28
CA LYS A 24 30.99 8.32 5.01
C LYS A 24 31.99 7.45 4.25
N LEU A 25 31.81 7.32 2.93
CA LEU A 25 32.72 6.56 2.08
C LEU A 25 34.13 7.16 2.06
N ILE A 26 34.24 8.50 2.04
CA ILE A 26 35.52 9.21 2.10
C ILE A 26 36.21 8.93 3.44
N ASP A 27 35.48 8.99 4.54
CA ASP A 27 36.02 8.68 5.88
C ASP A 27 36.51 7.23 5.97
N ASP A 28 35.73 6.26 5.48
CA ASP A 28 36.11 4.84 5.46
C ASP A 28 37.38 4.59 4.63
N ILE A 29 37.50 5.24 3.47
CA ILE A 29 38.70 5.18 2.62
C ILE A 29 39.91 5.79 3.33
N LEU A 30 39.76 6.96 3.97
CA LEU A 30 40.84 7.63 4.70
C LEU A 30 41.32 6.80 5.89
N ASN A 31 40.38 6.22 6.65
CA ASN A 31 40.68 5.34 7.77
C ASN A 31 41.41 4.06 7.30
N ASN A 32 40.92 3.41 6.24
CA ASN A 32 41.57 2.22 5.70
C ASN A 32 42.99 2.51 5.17
N LYS A 33 43.18 3.67 4.52
CA LYS A 33 44.51 4.11 4.05
C LYS A 33 45.48 4.28 5.22
N LYS A 34 45.01 4.87 6.34
CA LYS A 34 45.80 5.01 7.56
C LYS A 34 46.17 3.64 8.15
N ASN A 35 45.22 2.73 8.27
CA ASN A 35 45.44 1.38 8.78
C ASN A 35 46.41 0.58 7.88
N THR A 36 46.24 0.63 6.56
CA THR A 36 47.15 -0.02 5.60
C THR A 36 48.57 0.53 5.69
N THR A 37 48.73 1.84 5.92
CA THR A 37 50.06 2.45 6.11
C THR A 37 50.70 1.97 7.40
N LYS A 38 49.94 1.94 8.50
CA LYS A 38 50.39 1.40 9.79
C LYS A 38 50.79 -0.08 9.67
N ASN A 39 49.97 -0.91 9.02
CA ASN A 39 50.27 -2.32 8.79
C ASN A 39 51.56 -2.50 7.99
N LYS A 40 51.81 -1.65 6.98
CA LYS A 40 53.07 -1.66 6.22
C LYS A 40 54.28 -1.36 7.11
N GLU A 41 54.18 -0.37 7.99
CA GLU A 41 55.23 -0.05 8.96
C GLU A 41 55.46 -1.19 9.95
N ASP A 42 54.39 -1.81 10.45
CA ASP A 42 54.47 -2.90 11.42
C ASP A 42 55.02 -4.19 10.78
N ILE A 43 54.72 -4.45 9.51
CA ILE A 43 55.38 -5.50 8.71
C ILE A 43 56.89 -5.23 8.63
N SER A 44 57.31 -4.00 8.32
CA SER A 44 58.73 -3.65 8.25
C SER A 44 59.43 -3.90 9.59
N LYS A 45 58.83 -3.45 10.70
CA LYS A 45 59.39 -3.68 12.04
C LYS A 45 59.44 -5.17 12.39
N LEU A 46 58.45 -5.96 11.99
CA LEU A 46 58.46 -7.41 12.20
C LEU A 46 59.56 -8.09 11.41
N ILE A 47 59.80 -7.66 10.16
CA ILE A 47 60.92 -8.15 9.34
C ILE A 47 62.25 -7.83 10.01
N ASP A 48 62.45 -6.60 10.50
CA ASP A 48 63.67 -6.19 11.21
C ASP A 48 63.89 -7.03 12.49
N GLN A 49 62.82 -7.28 13.25
CA GLN A 49 62.88 -8.11 14.46
C GLN A 49 63.21 -9.57 14.14
N LEU A 50 62.63 -10.13 13.07
CA LEU A 50 62.95 -11.48 12.61
C LEU A 50 64.39 -11.60 12.11
N GLU A 51 64.91 -10.58 11.44
CA GLU A 51 66.30 -10.55 10.99
C GLU A 51 67.28 -10.50 12.17
N ASN A 52 66.96 -9.72 13.22
CA ASN A 52 67.75 -9.67 14.44
C ASN A 52 67.78 -11.03 15.14
N VAL A 53 66.62 -11.66 15.34
CA VAL A 53 66.52 -13.02 15.90
C VAL A 53 67.34 -14.01 15.06
N LYS A 54 67.26 -13.93 13.72
CA LYS A 54 68.05 -14.78 12.83
C LYS A 54 69.57 -14.55 12.98
N LYS A 55 70.03 -13.32 13.15
CA LYS A 55 71.46 -13.01 13.41
C LYS A 55 71.91 -13.61 14.74
N THR A 56 71.08 -13.47 15.78
CA THR A 56 71.26 -14.09 17.09
C THR A 56 71.34 -15.62 17.02
N PHE A 57 70.65 -16.26 16.07
CA PHE A 57 70.77 -17.69 15.78
C PHE A 57 71.98 -18.07 14.91
N ALA A 58 72.45 -17.18 14.02
CA ALA A 58 73.53 -17.44 13.08
C ALA A 58 74.92 -17.19 13.67
N GLU A 59 75.02 -16.39 14.73
CA GLU A 59 76.21 -16.31 15.59
C GLU A 59 76.29 -17.60 16.44
N GLU A 60 76.82 -18.67 15.84
CA GLU A 60 77.03 -19.96 16.52
C GLU A 60 77.85 -19.79 17.81
N PRO A 61 77.40 -20.31 18.97
CA PRO A 61 78.34 -20.77 19.97
C PRO A 61 78.96 -22.05 19.40
N GLN A 62 80.28 -22.01 19.15
CA GLN A 62 81.09 -23.23 18.92
C GLN A 62 80.62 -24.34 19.86
N GLU A 63 80.42 -25.56 19.33
CA GLU A 63 79.97 -26.76 20.06
C GLU A 63 80.31 -26.68 21.57
N PRO A 64 79.32 -26.67 22.46
CA PRO A 64 79.58 -26.41 23.86
C PRO A 64 80.34 -27.60 24.47
N LYS A 65 81.64 -27.42 24.71
CA LYS A 65 82.31 -28.17 25.77
C LYS A 65 81.61 -27.80 27.07
N ILE A 66 80.97 -28.77 27.71
CA ILE A 66 80.19 -28.58 28.94
C ILE A 66 81.12 -28.03 30.03
N ASP A 67 81.07 -26.71 30.22
CA ASP A 67 81.68 -26.00 31.33
C ASP A 67 80.57 -25.32 32.12
N LYS A 68 80.51 -25.54 33.43
CA LYS A 68 79.35 -25.19 34.28
C LYS A 68 79.07 -23.68 34.32
N GLY A 69 80.03 -22.83 33.94
CA GLY A 69 79.87 -21.37 33.84
C GLY A 69 79.14 -20.88 32.59
N LYS A 70 79.06 -21.67 31.50
CA LYS A 70 78.34 -21.28 30.27
C LYS A 70 76.84 -21.57 30.31
N ASN A 71 76.38 -22.28 31.34
CA ASN A 71 74.97 -22.65 31.48
C ASN A 71 74.09 -21.43 31.81
N ASP A 72 74.61 -20.46 32.58
CA ASP A 72 73.89 -19.23 32.92
C ASP A 72 73.80 -18.27 31.73
N GLU A 73 74.83 -18.19 30.89
CA GLU A 73 74.81 -17.45 29.61
C GLU A 73 73.81 -18.06 28.63
N PHE A 74 73.80 -19.40 28.51
CA PHE A 74 72.85 -20.11 27.66
C PHE A 74 71.40 -19.93 28.14
N ASN A 75 71.15 -20.03 29.45
CA ASN A 75 69.82 -19.81 30.04
C ASN A 75 69.34 -18.36 29.85
N THR A 76 70.24 -17.38 29.97
CA THR A 76 69.93 -15.96 29.75
C THR A 76 69.62 -15.70 28.27
N MET A 77 70.40 -16.28 27.35
CA MET A 77 70.19 -16.21 25.91
C MET A 77 68.86 -16.85 25.51
N SER A 78 68.57 -18.07 25.99
CA SER A 78 67.30 -18.77 25.74
C SER A 78 66.11 -17.97 26.26
N SER A 79 66.19 -17.40 27.47
CA SER A 79 65.12 -16.57 28.03
C SER A 79 64.88 -15.28 27.23
N ASN A 80 65.94 -14.68 26.69
CA ASN A 80 65.82 -13.51 25.83
C ASN A 80 65.21 -13.86 24.47
N LEU A 81 65.61 -14.97 23.86
CA LEU A 81 65.01 -15.50 22.63
C LEU A 81 63.52 -15.81 22.81
N ASP A 82 63.15 -16.48 23.91
CA ASP A 82 61.74 -16.77 24.21
C ASP A 82 60.91 -15.49 24.34
N LYS A 83 61.46 -14.43 24.96
CA LYS A 83 60.81 -13.12 25.05
C LYS A 83 60.68 -12.44 23.69
N GLU A 84 61.69 -12.52 22.83
CA GLU A 84 61.63 -11.94 21.48
C GLU A 84 60.65 -12.68 20.58
N ILE A 85 60.64 -14.02 20.62
CA ILE A 85 59.68 -14.85 19.89
C ILE A 85 58.25 -14.57 20.37
N SER A 86 58.04 -14.45 21.69
CA SER A 86 56.73 -14.10 22.25
C SER A 86 56.25 -12.73 21.77
N ARG A 87 57.13 -11.72 21.78
CA ARG A 87 56.81 -10.37 21.26
C ARG A 87 56.51 -10.36 19.76
N ILE A 88 57.25 -11.12 18.96
CA ILE A 88 56.99 -11.27 17.52
C ILE A 88 55.64 -11.95 17.29
N SER A 89 55.30 -12.97 18.08
CA SER A 89 54.01 -13.66 18.01
C SER A 89 52.84 -12.74 18.35
N GLU A 90 52.95 -11.95 19.43
CA GLU A 90 51.95 -10.95 19.82
C GLU A 90 51.75 -9.89 18.72
N LYS A 91 52.84 -9.31 18.22
CA LYS A 91 52.79 -8.32 17.14
C LYS A 91 52.23 -8.91 15.83
N SER A 92 52.57 -10.16 15.50
CA SER A 92 52.06 -10.84 14.30
C SER A 92 50.55 -11.09 14.43
N THR A 93 50.07 -11.43 15.62
CA THR A 93 48.64 -11.61 15.92
C THR A 93 47.89 -10.29 15.81
N GLN A 94 48.47 -9.20 16.35
CA GLN A 94 47.90 -7.86 16.21
C GLN A 94 47.86 -7.42 14.75
N LEU A 95 48.95 -7.60 14.00
CA LEU A 95 49.02 -7.26 12.58
C LEU A 95 47.99 -8.05 11.75
N LEU A 96 47.77 -9.33 12.08
CA LEU A 96 46.73 -10.14 11.43
C LEU A 96 45.34 -9.55 11.69
N SER A 97 45.06 -9.13 12.92
CA SER A 97 43.80 -8.47 13.29
C SER A 97 43.63 -7.15 12.54
N ASP A 98 44.62 -6.27 12.57
CA ASP A 98 44.58 -4.95 11.89
C ASP A 98 44.44 -5.13 10.36
N THR A 99 45.02 -6.19 9.78
CA THR A 99 44.88 -6.53 8.36
C THR A 99 43.50 -7.07 8.01
N GLN A 100 42.90 -7.88 8.88
CA GLN A 100 41.52 -8.34 8.72
C GLN A 100 40.54 -7.17 8.79
N GLU A 101 40.73 -6.25 9.73
CA GLU A 101 39.92 -5.03 9.83
C GLU A 101 40.03 -4.17 8.56
N SER A 102 41.26 -3.95 8.07
CA SER A 102 41.51 -3.20 6.83
C SER A 102 40.84 -3.85 5.61
N LYS A 103 40.83 -5.19 5.56
CA LYS A 103 40.11 -5.95 4.53
C LYS A 103 38.60 -5.76 4.65
N THR A 104 38.03 -5.86 5.85
CA THR A 104 36.59 -5.64 6.07
C THR A 104 36.15 -4.24 5.66
N ILE A 105 36.95 -3.21 5.96
CA ILE A 105 36.66 -1.84 5.52
C ILE A 105 36.75 -1.75 3.98
N ALA A 106 37.74 -2.40 3.34
CA ALA A 106 37.84 -2.43 1.88
C ALA A 106 36.64 -3.12 1.21
N ASP A 107 36.17 -4.23 1.77
CA ASP A 107 34.97 -4.95 1.29
C ASP A 107 33.71 -4.08 1.44
N SER A 108 33.59 -3.35 2.56
CA SER A 108 32.50 -2.38 2.81
C SER A 108 32.52 -1.24 1.79
N VAL A 109 33.68 -0.59 1.59
CA VAL A 109 33.90 0.48 0.60
C VAL A 109 33.54 0.00 -0.81
N SER A 110 33.95 -1.21 -1.19
CA SER A 110 33.60 -1.81 -2.48
C SER A 110 32.08 -2.00 -2.63
N GLY A 111 31.41 -2.49 -1.58
CA GLY A 111 29.95 -2.62 -1.55
C GLY A 111 29.25 -1.26 -1.69
N GLN A 112 29.70 -0.25 -0.95
CA GLN A 112 29.16 1.12 -1.01
C GLN A 112 29.39 1.78 -2.39
N LEU A 113 30.55 1.57 -3.03
CA LEU A 113 30.81 2.05 -4.39
C LEU A 113 29.86 1.44 -5.43
N ASN A 114 29.57 0.14 -5.31
CA ASN A 114 28.59 -0.53 -6.17
C ASN A 114 27.17 0.02 -5.93
N GLN A 115 26.82 0.33 -4.68
CA GLN A 115 25.54 0.97 -4.37
C GLN A 115 25.47 2.40 -4.93
N LEU A 116 26.56 3.16 -4.83
CA LEU A 116 26.68 4.50 -5.39
C LEU A 116 26.48 4.47 -6.91
N ASP A 117 27.14 3.56 -7.63
CA ASP A 117 26.95 3.40 -9.08
C ASP A 117 25.49 3.11 -9.45
N ASN A 118 24.84 2.20 -8.74
CA ASN A 118 23.42 1.91 -8.93
C ASN A 118 22.53 3.14 -8.66
N ASN A 119 22.84 3.92 -7.63
CA ASN A 119 22.10 5.13 -7.28
C ASN A 119 22.31 6.24 -8.33
N VAL A 120 23.53 6.43 -8.82
CA VAL A 120 23.85 7.36 -9.93
C VAL A 120 23.09 6.98 -11.20
N ASN A 121 23.05 5.68 -11.54
CA ASN A 121 22.31 5.19 -12.71
C ASN A 121 20.81 5.45 -12.60
N LYS A 122 20.23 5.21 -11.42
CA LYS A 122 18.82 5.55 -11.14
C LYS A 122 18.57 7.05 -11.21
N LEU A 123 19.45 7.87 -10.66
CA LEU A 123 19.37 9.33 -10.69
C LEU A 123 19.39 9.83 -12.15
N HIS A 124 20.27 9.30 -12.99
CA HIS A 124 20.29 9.63 -14.43
C HIS A 124 18.99 9.26 -15.15
N ALA A 125 18.43 8.08 -14.87
CA ALA A 125 17.15 7.66 -15.46
C ALA A 125 16.01 8.59 -15.02
N THR A 126 15.91 8.88 -13.72
CA THR A 126 14.89 9.78 -13.16
C THR A 126 15.05 11.20 -13.70
N GLY A 127 16.27 11.72 -13.78
CA GLY A 127 16.57 13.05 -14.33
C GLY A 127 16.18 13.18 -15.80
N ARG A 128 16.45 12.16 -16.63
CA ARG A 128 15.97 12.13 -18.03
C ARG A 128 14.45 12.13 -18.10
N ALA A 129 13.78 11.31 -17.29
CA ALA A 129 12.33 11.24 -17.27
C ALA A 129 11.70 12.58 -16.82
N LEU A 130 12.29 13.25 -15.83
CA LEU A 130 11.88 14.59 -15.39
C LEU A 130 12.07 15.61 -16.50
N GLY A 131 13.19 15.56 -17.25
CA GLY A 131 13.43 16.43 -18.39
C GLY A 131 12.39 16.25 -19.52
N VAL A 132 12.02 15.00 -19.82
CA VAL A 132 10.93 14.71 -20.78
C VAL A 132 9.60 15.29 -20.31
N ARG A 133 9.25 15.11 -19.03
CA ARG A 133 8.02 15.66 -18.45
C ARG A 133 8.02 17.19 -18.41
N ALA A 134 9.16 17.83 -18.13
CA ALA A 134 9.30 19.28 -18.20
C ALA A 134 9.01 19.80 -19.62
N ASN A 135 9.57 19.13 -20.63
CA ASN A 135 9.37 19.51 -22.03
C ASN A 135 7.92 19.29 -22.48
N ASP A 136 7.28 18.20 -22.05
CA ASP A 136 5.87 17.95 -22.32
C ASP A 136 4.97 18.99 -21.63
N LEU A 137 5.23 19.31 -20.35
CA LEU A 137 4.53 20.36 -19.63
C LEU A 137 4.67 21.72 -20.33
N ASN A 138 5.87 22.06 -20.80
CA ASN A 138 6.11 23.29 -21.56
C ASN A 138 5.31 23.30 -22.88
N ARG A 139 5.23 22.18 -23.60
CA ARG A 139 4.40 22.05 -24.80
C ARG A 139 2.92 22.23 -24.50
N GLN A 140 2.43 21.62 -23.41
CA GLN A 140 1.04 21.75 -22.97
C GLN A 140 0.73 23.19 -22.57
N MET A 141 1.62 23.87 -21.84
CA MET A 141 1.46 25.27 -21.49
C MET A 141 1.41 26.17 -22.73
N ALA A 142 2.37 26.01 -23.66
CA ALA A 142 2.38 26.78 -24.90
C ALA A 142 1.13 26.53 -25.77
N LYS A 143 0.59 25.30 -25.76
CA LYS A 143 -0.68 24.99 -26.44
C LYS A 143 -1.86 25.66 -25.74
N ASN A 144 -1.95 25.56 -24.41
CA ASN A 144 -3.02 26.17 -23.62
C ASN A 144 -3.03 27.69 -23.77
N ASP A 145 -1.87 28.34 -23.84
CA ASP A 145 -1.75 29.78 -24.09
C ASP A 145 -2.31 30.16 -25.47
N LYS A 146 -2.00 29.38 -26.50
CA LYS A 146 -2.57 29.57 -27.85
C LYS A 146 -4.08 29.33 -27.88
N ASP A 147 -4.56 28.28 -27.23
CA ASP A 147 -5.97 27.94 -27.17
C ASP A 147 -6.76 29.02 -26.39
N ASN A 148 -6.17 29.57 -25.33
CA ASN A 148 -6.72 30.70 -24.57
C ASN A 148 -6.76 31.99 -25.41
N GLU A 149 -5.72 32.27 -26.20
CA GLU A 149 -5.71 33.42 -27.11
C GLU A 149 -6.81 33.29 -28.18
N LEU A 150 -6.97 32.08 -28.75
CA LEU A 150 -8.02 31.79 -29.73
C LEU A 150 -9.41 31.89 -29.09
N PHE A 151 -9.60 31.33 -27.89
CA PHE A 151 -10.82 31.46 -27.13
C PHE A 151 -11.15 32.92 -26.86
N ALA A 152 -10.19 33.75 -26.43
CA ALA A 152 -10.41 35.17 -26.19
C ALA A 152 -10.82 35.92 -27.48
N LYS A 153 -10.22 35.58 -28.63
CA LYS A 153 -10.60 36.16 -29.93
C LYS A 153 -12.01 35.77 -30.36
N GLU A 154 -12.35 34.48 -30.29
CA GLU A 154 -13.69 33.99 -30.63
C GLU A 154 -14.75 34.48 -29.64
N PHE A 155 -14.42 34.53 -28.35
CA PHE A 155 -15.28 35.07 -27.32
C PHE A 155 -15.58 36.57 -27.54
N LYS A 156 -14.56 37.35 -27.91
CA LYS A 156 -14.74 38.75 -28.32
C LYS A 156 -15.67 38.88 -29.54
N LYS A 157 -15.52 37.99 -30.53
CA LYS A 157 -16.37 37.96 -31.73
C LYS A 157 -17.82 37.63 -31.39
N VAL A 158 -18.05 36.64 -30.51
CA VAL A 158 -19.39 36.30 -30.00
C VAL A 158 -20.00 37.47 -29.24
N LEU A 159 -19.24 38.18 -28.41
CA LEU A 159 -19.71 39.38 -27.71
C LEU A 159 -20.09 40.51 -28.67
N GLN A 160 -19.31 40.72 -29.73
CA GLN A 160 -19.62 41.72 -30.75
C GLN A 160 -20.88 41.38 -31.53
N ASN A 161 -21.10 40.09 -31.84
CA ASN A 161 -22.26 39.61 -32.59
C ASN A 161 -23.53 39.45 -31.74
N SER A 162 -23.42 39.46 -30.41
CA SER A 162 -24.56 39.37 -29.49
C SER A 162 -25.09 40.75 -29.07
N LYS A 163 -25.03 41.74 -29.96
CA LYS A 163 -25.73 43.01 -29.77
C LYS A 163 -27.12 42.91 -30.38
N ASP A 164 -28.13 43.42 -29.66
CA ASP A 164 -29.50 43.52 -30.17
C ASP A 164 -29.76 45.01 -30.45
N GLY A 165 -29.54 45.43 -31.70
CA GLY A 165 -29.43 46.85 -32.05
C GLY A 165 -28.22 47.54 -31.40
N ASP A 166 -28.43 48.69 -30.75
CA ASP A 166 -27.37 49.47 -30.05
C ASP A 166 -27.19 49.06 -28.57
N ARG A 167 -27.88 48.01 -28.09
CA ARG A 167 -27.85 47.55 -26.69
C ARG A 167 -27.24 46.16 -26.56
N GLN A 168 -26.47 45.92 -25.49
CA GLN A 168 -25.91 44.60 -25.19
C GLN A 168 -27.02 43.59 -24.88
N ASN A 169 -26.97 42.38 -25.46
CA ASN A 169 -27.96 41.34 -25.21
C ASN A 169 -27.98 40.91 -23.74
N GLN A 170 -29.11 41.16 -23.07
CA GLN A 170 -29.29 40.90 -21.65
C GLN A 170 -29.24 39.40 -21.33
N ALA A 171 -29.61 38.51 -22.26
CA ALA A 171 -29.54 37.06 -22.08
C ALA A 171 -28.08 36.55 -22.06
N LEU A 172 -27.21 37.11 -22.92
CA LEU A 172 -25.78 36.78 -22.88
C LEU A 172 -25.12 37.35 -21.61
N LYS A 173 -25.49 38.57 -21.19
CA LYS A 173 -25.01 39.16 -19.93
C LYS A 173 -25.41 38.31 -18.73
N ALA A 174 -26.65 37.84 -18.66
CA ALA A 174 -27.14 36.93 -17.62
C ALA A 174 -26.43 35.55 -17.66
N PHE A 175 -26.10 35.07 -18.86
CA PHE A 175 -25.33 33.84 -19.05
C PHE A 175 -23.86 33.95 -18.63
N MET A 176 -23.24 35.13 -18.75
CA MET A 176 -21.86 35.38 -18.28
C MET A 176 -21.76 35.70 -16.79
N SER A 177 -22.81 36.28 -16.20
CA SER A 177 -22.84 36.67 -14.78
C SER A 177 -23.29 35.56 -13.84
N ASN A 178 -23.81 34.47 -14.40
CA ASN A 178 -23.85 33.17 -13.73
C ASN A 178 -22.71 32.32 -14.31
N PRO A 179 -21.77 31.81 -13.49
CA PRO A 179 -20.73 30.92 -14.02
C PRO A 179 -21.42 29.77 -14.76
N VAL A 180 -20.96 29.50 -15.97
CA VAL A 180 -21.35 28.32 -16.75
C VAL A 180 -20.86 27.11 -15.94
N GLN A 181 -21.63 26.72 -14.93
CA GLN A 181 -21.59 25.37 -14.40
C GLN A 181 -21.70 24.49 -15.63
N LYS A 182 -20.80 23.52 -15.75
CA LYS A 182 -20.82 22.47 -16.77
C LYS A 182 -22.20 21.79 -16.74
N LYS A 183 -23.20 22.41 -17.35
CA LYS A 183 -24.48 21.85 -17.67
C LYS A 183 -24.16 20.82 -18.73
N ASN A 184 -23.94 19.60 -18.24
CA ASN A 184 -24.29 18.32 -18.86
C ASN A 184 -23.76 17.10 -18.09
N LEU A 185 -23.20 17.24 -16.88
CA LEU A 185 -23.13 16.13 -15.91
C LEU A 185 -23.79 16.61 -14.62
N GLU A 186 -25.07 16.29 -14.42
CA GLU A 186 -25.71 16.33 -13.10
C GLU A 186 -25.09 15.26 -12.20
N ASN A 187 -23.78 15.33 -11.93
CA ASN A 187 -23.17 14.41 -11.00
C ASN A 187 -23.81 14.62 -9.62
N VAL A 188 -24.18 13.51 -8.99
CA VAL A 188 -24.83 13.51 -7.67
C VAL A 188 -23.84 13.94 -6.58
N LEU A 189 -22.54 13.93 -6.91
CA LEU A 189 -21.47 14.56 -6.14
C LEU A 189 -21.53 16.09 -6.28
N ALA A 190 -21.45 16.81 -5.17
CA ALA A 190 -21.16 18.24 -5.23
C ALA A 190 -19.81 18.40 -5.96
N ASN A 191 -19.81 19.14 -7.09
CA ASN A 191 -18.63 19.42 -7.93
C ASN A 191 -17.50 20.12 -7.14
N ASN A 192 -16.79 19.39 -6.29
CA ASN A 192 -15.58 19.81 -5.62
C ASN A 192 -14.42 19.06 -6.28
N GLY A 193 -13.81 19.68 -7.30
CA GLY A 193 -12.74 19.09 -8.11
C GLY A 193 -11.45 18.71 -7.37
N ASN A 194 -11.40 18.86 -6.04
CA ASN A 194 -10.16 18.79 -5.26
C ASN A 194 -10.33 18.11 -3.87
N THR A 195 -11.42 17.40 -3.60
CA THR A 195 -11.59 16.70 -2.32
C THR A 195 -11.43 15.20 -2.49
N ASP A 196 -10.72 14.55 -1.55
CA ASP A 196 -10.59 13.10 -1.41
C ASP A 196 -11.97 12.41 -1.30
N VAL A 197 -12.67 12.28 -2.42
CA VAL A 197 -13.91 11.50 -2.49
C VAL A 197 -13.50 10.04 -2.47
N ILE A 198 -13.98 9.31 -1.46
CA ILE A 198 -13.78 7.86 -1.35
C ILE A 198 -14.26 7.23 -2.66
N SER A 199 -13.40 6.45 -3.32
CA SER A 199 -13.80 5.74 -4.54
C SER A 199 -15.05 4.87 -4.26
N PRO A 200 -16.09 4.88 -5.13
CA PRO A 200 -17.29 4.05 -4.96
C PRO A 200 -16.95 2.56 -4.73
N THR A 201 -15.88 2.08 -5.38
CA THR A 201 -15.32 0.74 -5.23
C THR A 201 -14.84 0.46 -3.80
N LEU A 202 -14.10 1.40 -3.18
CA LEU A 202 -13.65 1.25 -1.80
C LEU A 202 -14.84 1.28 -0.82
N PHE A 203 -15.90 2.00 -1.16
CA PHE A 203 -17.10 2.07 -0.34
C PHE A 203 -17.90 0.76 -0.35
N VAL A 204 -18.08 0.14 -1.52
CA VAL A 204 -18.70 -1.19 -1.63
C VAL A 204 -17.87 -2.27 -0.92
N LEU A 205 -16.54 -2.20 -1.02
CA LEU A 205 -15.64 -3.07 -0.26
C LEU A 205 -15.88 -2.97 1.25
N LEU A 206 -15.94 -1.73 1.78
CA LEU A 206 -16.14 -1.49 3.21
C LEU A 206 -17.48 -2.04 3.69
N MET A 207 -18.56 -1.80 2.93
CA MET A 207 -19.88 -2.38 3.24
C MET A 207 -19.84 -3.90 3.29
N TYR A 208 -19.19 -4.52 2.31
CA TYR A 208 -19.10 -5.97 2.27
C TYR A 208 -18.32 -6.54 3.46
N LEU A 209 -17.18 -5.94 3.82
CA LEU A 209 -16.42 -6.36 5.00
C LEU A 209 -17.22 -6.21 6.30
N LEU A 210 -17.90 -5.07 6.49
CA LEU A 210 -18.78 -4.86 7.64
C LEU A 210 -19.87 -5.94 7.71
N SER A 211 -20.55 -6.20 6.60
CA SER A 211 -21.61 -7.21 6.55
C SER A 211 -21.09 -8.64 6.83
N MET A 212 -19.84 -8.94 6.46
CA MET A 212 -19.21 -10.24 6.71
C MET A 212 -18.91 -10.42 8.20
N ILE A 213 -18.46 -9.36 8.88
CA ILE A 213 -18.27 -9.34 10.33
C ILE A 213 -19.62 -9.55 11.03
N THR A 214 -20.67 -8.81 10.64
CA THR A 214 -22.02 -8.94 11.20
C THR A 214 -22.56 -10.36 11.01
N ALA A 215 -22.45 -10.92 9.80
CA ALA A 215 -22.86 -12.30 9.52
C ALA A 215 -22.08 -13.32 10.38
N TYR A 216 -20.78 -13.10 10.59
CA TYR A 216 -19.97 -13.96 11.46
C TYR A 216 -20.40 -13.88 12.92
N ILE A 217 -20.77 -12.69 13.43
CA ILE A 217 -21.30 -12.51 14.78
C ILE A 217 -22.59 -13.33 14.96
N PHE A 218 -23.54 -13.24 14.01
CA PHE A 218 -24.76 -14.06 14.05
C PHE A 218 -24.47 -15.55 14.00
N TYR A 219 -23.58 -15.98 13.10
CA TYR A 219 -23.18 -17.38 13.00
C TYR A 219 -22.52 -17.90 14.30
N SER A 220 -21.62 -17.12 14.89
CA SER A 220 -20.93 -17.47 16.13
C SER A 220 -21.90 -17.53 17.31
N TYR A 221 -22.83 -16.57 17.39
CA TYR A 221 -23.88 -16.54 18.40
C TYR A 221 -24.79 -17.77 18.32
N GLU A 222 -25.28 -18.11 17.13
CA GLU A 222 -26.11 -19.30 16.90
C GLU A 222 -25.36 -20.61 17.21
N ARG A 223 -24.04 -20.64 16.99
CA ARG A 223 -23.21 -21.81 17.31
C ARG A 223 -22.94 -21.95 18.80
N ALA A 224 -22.74 -20.84 19.52
CA ALA A 224 -22.39 -20.83 20.94
C ALA A 224 -23.60 -21.00 21.86
N LYS A 225 -24.73 -20.35 21.54
CA LYS A 225 -25.94 -20.37 22.38
C LYS A 225 -27.08 -21.23 21.82
N GLY A 226 -26.88 -21.85 20.67
CA GLY A 226 -27.95 -22.51 19.92
C GLY A 226 -28.76 -21.50 19.09
N GLN A 227 -29.71 -22.01 18.29
CA GLN A 227 -30.62 -21.14 17.54
C GLN A 227 -31.38 -20.22 18.49
N MET A 228 -31.66 -18.99 18.05
CA MET A 228 -32.45 -18.04 18.83
C MET A 228 -33.88 -18.55 18.93
N ASN A 229 -34.19 -19.38 19.92
CA ASN A 229 -35.51 -19.97 20.11
C ASN A 229 -36.42 -19.01 20.90
N PHE A 230 -37.15 -18.15 20.19
CA PHE A 230 -38.11 -17.22 20.79
C PHE A 230 -39.45 -17.88 21.13
N ILE A 231 -39.80 -18.97 20.43
CA ILE A 231 -40.97 -19.80 20.69
C ILE A 231 -40.46 -21.18 21.10
N LYS A 232 -40.97 -21.76 22.20
CA LYS A 232 -40.60 -23.11 22.61
C LYS A 232 -41.02 -24.12 21.53
N ASP A 233 -40.09 -24.99 21.14
CA ASP A 233 -40.27 -26.01 20.09
C ASP A 233 -41.07 -27.23 20.58
N ASP A 234 -42.08 -27.02 21.43
CA ASP A 234 -42.65 -28.15 22.15
C ASP A 234 -43.54 -29.05 21.25
N TYR A 235 -44.16 -28.56 20.16
CA TYR A 235 -45.18 -29.38 19.46
C TYR A 235 -45.39 -29.22 17.93
N SER A 236 -44.65 -28.41 17.16
CA SER A 236 -44.84 -28.38 15.69
C SER A 236 -43.61 -27.99 14.87
N SER A 237 -43.42 -28.63 13.70
CA SER A 237 -42.42 -28.21 12.69
C SER A 237 -42.65 -26.77 12.17
N LYS A 238 -43.83 -26.20 12.40
CA LYS A 238 -44.15 -24.81 12.06
C LYS A 238 -43.46 -23.84 13.03
N ASN A 239 -43.14 -24.26 14.25
CA ASN A 239 -42.46 -23.44 15.26
C ASN A 239 -41.02 -23.11 14.81
N ASN A 240 -40.31 -24.08 14.20
CA ASN A 240 -38.98 -23.85 13.61
C ASN A 240 -39.00 -22.82 12.47
N LEU A 241 -40.04 -22.84 11.63
CA LEU A 241 -40.19 -21.86 10.55
C LEU A 241 -40.48 -20.46 11.10
N TRP A 242 -41.34 -20.36 12.12
CA TRP A 242 -41.60 -19.09 12.81
C TRP A 242 -40.36 -18.55 13.51
N ASN A 243 -39.58 -19.42 14.12
CA ASN A 243 -38.36 -19.04 14.81
C ASN A 243 -37.26 -18.57 13.83
N ASN A 244 -37.14 -19.24 12.68
CA ASN A 244 -36.28 -18.80 11.58
C ASN A 244 -36.76 -17.49 10.95
N ALA A 245 -38.07 -17.27 10.84
CA ALA A 245 -38.64 -16.02 10.36
C ALA A 245 -38.36 -14.86 11.31
N ILE A 246 -38.51 -15.06 12.63
CA ILE A 246 -38.16 -14.06 13.65
C ILE A 246 -36.67 -13.76 13.60
N THR A 247 -35.83 -14.80 13.52
CA THR A 247 -34.37 -14.66 13.37
C THR A 247 -33.99 -13.88 12.10
N SER A 248 -34.62 -14.19 10.97
CA SER A 248 -34.46 -13.45 9.71
C SER A 248 -34.89 -11.98 9.86
N GLY A 249 -35.96 -11.73 10.63
CA GLY A 249 -36.39 -10.39 11.04
C GLY A 249 -35.32 -9.63 11.81
N VAL A 250 -34.69 -10.27 12.80
CA VAL A 250 -33.59 -9.67 13.59
C VAL A 250 -32.37 -9.37 12.72
N ILE A 251 -31.99 -10.30 11.83
CA ILE A 251 -30.87 -10.11 10.89
C ILE A 251 -31.17 -8.95 9.94
N GLY A 252 -32.37 -8.91 9.36
CA GLY A 252 -32.81 -7.83 8.47
C GLY A 252 -32.85 -6.47 9.17
N ALA A 253 -33.36 -6.41 10.42
CA ALA A 253 -33.37 -5.19 11.22
C ALA A 253 -31.95 -4.71 11.54
N THR A 254 -31.03 -5.62 11.81
CA THR A 254 -29.61 -5.29 12.04
C THR A 254 -28.99 -4.70 10.77
N GLY A 255 -29.19 -5.33 9.61
CA GLY A 255 -28.72 -4.79 8.33
C GLY A 255 -29.32 -3.43 7.97
N LEU A 256 -30.58 -3.17 8.38
CA LEU A 256 -31.22 -1.87 8.22
C LEU A 256 -30.54 -0.80 9.09
N VAL A 257 -30.30 -1.09 10.37
CA VAL A 257 -29.64 -0.15 11.31
C VAL A 257 -28.21 0.13 10.86
N GLU A 258 -27.45 -0.89 10.49
CA GLU A 258 -26.08 -0.75 9.95
C GLU A 258 -26.09 0.07 8.66
N GLY A 259 -27.01 -0.22 7.74
CA GLY A 259 -27.18 0.51 6.49
C GLY A 259 -27.53 1.98 6.69
N LEU A 260 -28.35 2.31 7.69
CA LEU A 260 -28.65 3.70 8.05
C LEU A 260 -27.41 4.44 8.55
N ILE A 261 -26.66 3.84 9.49
CA ILE A 261 -25.45 4.45 10.05
C ILE A 261 -24.42 4.70 8.94
N VAL A 262 -24.14 3.68 8.13
CA VAL A 262 -23.17 3.77 7.02
C VAL A 262 -23.67 4.76 5.96
N GLY A 263 -24.96 4.76 5.64
CA GLY A 263 -25.56 5.67 4.67
C GLY A 263 -25.48 7.14 5.09
N LEU A 264 -25.69 7.45 6.37
CA LEU A 264 -25.54 8.81 6.91
C LEU A 264 -24.09 9.30 6.87
N ILE A 265 -23.14 8.45 7.25
CA ILE A 265 -21.70 8.77 7.17
C ILE A 265 -21.28 8.99 5.71
N ALA A 266 -21.71 8.10 4.82
CA ALA A 266 -21.37 8.14 3.41
C ALA A 266 -21.97 9.38 2.72
N MET A 267 -23.21 9.76 3.03
CA MET A 267 -23.83 10.96 2.46
C MET A 267 -22.96 12.20 2.67
N ASN A 268 -22.40 12.36 3.87
CA ASN A 268 -21.52 13.47 4.20
C ASN A 268 -20.18 13.36 3.47
N LYS A 269 -19.60 12.16 3.36
CA LYS A 269 -18.32 11.93 2.67
C LYS A 269 -18.41 12.15 1.16
N PHE A 270 -19.49 11.69 0.53
CA PHE A 270 -19.73 11.85 -0.91
C PHE A 270 -20.32 13.22 -1.29
N HIS A 271 -20.59 14.11 -0.32
CA HIS A 271 -21.17 15.44 -0.56
C HIS A 271 -22.40 15.38 -1.49
N VAL A 272 -23.31 14.44 -1.22
CA VAL A 272 -24.45 14.16 -2.10
C VAL A 272 -25.39 15.38 -2.16
N LEU A 273 -25.78 15.79 -3.37
CA LEU A 273 -26.73 16.89 -3.60
C LEU A 273 -28.05 16.65 -2.86
N ALA A 274 -28.64 17.71 -2.30
CA ALA A 274 -29.82 17.64 -1.43
C ALA A 274 -30.99 16.84 -2.03
N GLY A 275 -31.26 16.98 -3.34
CA GLY A 275 -32.33 16.25 -4.03
C GLY A 275 -32.12 14.73 -4.17
N TYR A 276 -30.88 14.25 -4.00
CA TYR A 276 -30.52 12.84 -4.19
C TYR A 276 -30.25 12.10 -2.88
N ARG A 277 -30.03 12.82 -1.78
CA ARG A 277 -29.67 12.26 -0.46
C ARG A 277 -30.57 11.11 0.00
N ALA A 278 -31.90 11.27 -0.09
CA ALA A 278 -32.83 10.25 0.35
C ALA A 278 -32.70 8.95 -0.46
N LYS A 279 -32.58 9.06 -1.78
CA LYS A 279 -32.39 7.91 -2.68
C LYS A 279 -31.04 7.22 -2.46
N PHE A 280 -30.00 7.99 -2.15
CA PHE A 280 -28.67 7.46 -1.84
C PHE A 280 -28.67 6.64 -0.55
N ILE A 281 -29.23 7.19 0.53
CA ILE A 281 -29.34 6.44 1.80
C ILE A 281 -30.15 5.16 1.57
N LEU A 282 -31.29 5.25 0.86
CA LEU A 282 -32.12 4.07 0.57
C LEU A 282 -31.32 3.00 -0.17
N MET A 283 -30.52 3.38 -1.17
CA MET A 283 -29.65 2.46 -1.89
C MET A 283 -28.64 1.78 -0.95
N VAL A 284 -27.96 2.55 -0.08
CA VAL A 284 -27.00 2.01 0.89
C VAL A 284 -27.66 1.04 1.87
N ILE A 285 -28.84 1.38 2.39
CA ILE A 285 -29.60 0.50 3.29
C ILE A 285 -29.92 -0.82 2.60
N LEU A 286 -30.48 -0.77 1.38
CA LEU A 286 -30.85 -1.98 0.66
C LEU A 286 -29.63 -2.83 0.34
N THR A 287 -28.52 -2.23 -0.10
CA THR A 287 -27.27 -2.96 -0.32
C THR A 287 -26.75 -3.64 0.94
N MET A 288 -26.74 -2.93 2.08
CA MET A 288 -26.31 -3.53 3.35
C MET A 288 -27.23 -4.67 3.79
N MET A 289 -28.55 -4.52 3.66
CA MET A 289 -29.50 -5.59 3.94
C MET A 289 -29.24 -6.82 3.06
N VAL A 290 -29.02 -6.63 1.75
CA VAL A 290 -28.69 -7.73 0.83
C VAL A 290 -27.43 -8.45 1.29
N PHE A 291 -26.35 -7.71 1.58
CA PHE A 291 -25.10 -8.32 2.00
C PHE A 291 -25.23 -9.08 3.33
N VAL A 292 -25.84 -8.48 4.35
CA VAL A 292 -26.03 -9.11 5.66
C VAL A 292 -26.90 -10.37 5.53
N LEU A 293 -28.01 -10.31 4.78
CA LEU A 293 -28.90 -11.46 4.59
C LEU A 293 -28.22 -12.60 3.82
N ILE A 294 -27.58 -12.31 2.69
CA ILE A 294 -26.91 -13.34 1.87
C ILE A 294 -25.74 -13.96 2.63
N ASN A 295 -24.90 -13.13 3.27
CA ASN A 295 -23.74 -13.62 4.01
C ASN A 295 -24.19 -14.48 5.21
N THR A 296 -25.20 -14.02 5.96
CA THR A 296 -25.72 -14.80 7.09
C THR A 296 -26.34 -16.12 6.62
N TYR A 297 -27.08 -16.11 5.51
CA TYR A 297 -27.62 -17.34 4.91
C TYR A 297 -26.52 -18.34 4.54
N LEU A 298 -25.44 -17.89 3.87
CA LEU A 298 -24.32 -18.74 3.49
C LEU A 298 -23.69 -19.40 4.72
N LEU A 299 -23.44 -18.65 5.80
CA LEU A 299 -22.86 -19.23 7.02
C LEU A 299 -23.80 -20.21 7.71
N ARG A 300 -25.11 -19.91 7.76
CA ARG A 300 -26.10 -20.77 8.43
C ARG A 300 -26.36 -22.07 7.65
N GLN A 301 -26.53 -21.99 6.33
CA GLN A 301 -26.90 -23.13 5.50
C GLN A 301 -25.69 -24.02 5.16
N VAL A 302 -24.57 -23.40 4.75
CA VAL A 302 -23.41 -24.11 4.19
C VAL A 302 -22.16 -24.06 5.08
N LYS A 303 -22.17 -23.29 6.18
CA LYS A 303 -21.10 -23.29 7.20
C LYS A 303 -19.73 -22.96 6.58
N SER A 304 -18.78 -23.90 6.66
CA SER A 304 -17.40 -23.71 6.19
C SER A 304 -17.32 -23.42 4.67
N ILE A 305 -18.14 -24.10 3.85
CA ILE A 305 -18.15 -23.81 2.40
C ILE A 305 -18.80 -22.44 2.12
N GLY A 306 -19.72 -21.99 2.99
CA GLY A 306 -20.27 -20.63 2.93
C GLY A 306 -19.21 -19.55 3.20
N MET A 307 -18.35 -19.77 4.19
CA MET A 307 -17.22 -18.88 4.47
C MET A 307 -16.23 -18.82 3.29
N PHE A 308 -15.93 -19.97 2.68
CA PHE A 308 -15.11 -20.02 1.46
C PHE A 308 -15.73 -19.23 0.31
N LEU A 309 -17.04 -19.38 0.06
CA LEU A 309 -17.74 -18.64 -1.01
C LEU A 309 -17.70 -17.12 -0.80
N MET A 310 -17.81 -16.64 0.43
CA MET A 310 -17.67 -15.21 0.71
C MET A 310 -16.25 -14.70 0.42
N ILE A 311 -15.23 -15.43 0.88
CA ILE A 311 -13.83 -15.06 0.63
C ILE A 311 -13.52 -15.14 -0.86
N ALA A 312 -14.06 -16.13 -1.58
CA ALA A 312 -13.92 -16.23 -3.03
C ALA A 312 -14.60 -15.05 -3.74
N ALA A 313 -15.80 -14.62 -3.33
CA ALA A 313 -16.48 -13.45 -3.87
C ALA A 313 -15.67 -12.15 -3.64
N LEU A 314 -15.05 -12.01 -2.46
CA LEU A 314 -14.11 -10.93 -2.15
C LEU A 314 -12.86 -10.99 -3.03
N GLY A 315 -12.26 -12.18 -3.19
CA GLY A 315 -11.08 -12.39 -4.05
C GLY A 315 -11.35 -12.05 -5.51
N LEU A 316 -12.49 -12.48 -6.05
CA LEU A 316 -12.95 -12.11 -7.39
C LEU A 316 -13.17 -10.59 -7.51
N TYR A 317 -13.63 -9.93 -6.44
CA TYR A 317 -13.80 -8.49 -6.41
C TYR A 317 -12.45 -7.75 -6.45
N PHE A 318 -11.42 -8.22 -5.73
CA PHE A 318 -10.06 -7.67 -5.83
C PHE A 318 -9.46 -7.83 -7.24
N VAL A 319 -9.68 -8.98 -7.88
CA VAL A 319 -9.26 -9.19 -9.28
C VAL A 319 -9.99 -8.21 -10.21
N ALA A 320 -11.29 -7.99 -10.02
CA ALA A 320 -12.05 -7.00 -10.80
C ALA A 320 -11.53 -5.57 -10.57
N MET A 321 -11.19 -5.21 -9.32
CA MET A 321 -10.62 -3.91 -8.96
C MET A 321 -9.24 -3.67 -9.60
N ASN A 322 -8.39 -4.68 -9.71
CA ASN A 322 -7.07 -4.54 -10.32
C ASN A 322 -7.15 -4.31 -11.84
N ASN A 323 -8.12 -4.95 -12.51
CA ASN A 323 -8.41 -4.71 -13.93
C ASN A 323 -9.00 -3.31 -14.21
N LEU A 324 -9.61 -2.68 -13.19
CA LEU A 324 -10.18 -1.33 -13.28
C LEU A 324 -9.12 -0.24 -13.54
N LYS A 325 -7.88 -0.44 -13.06
CA LYS A 325 -6.77 0.49 -13.30
C LYS A 325 -6.18 0.39 -14.71
N ALA A 326 -6.34 -0.77 -15.36
CA ALA A 326 -5.76 -1.04 -16.68
C ALA A 326 -6.66 -0.64 -17.86
N ALA A 327 -7.99 -0.64 -17.68
CA ALA A 327 -8.95 -0.50 -18.79
C ALA A 327 -9.52 0.91 -19.01
N GLY A 328 -9.09 1.92 -18.24
CA GLY A 328 -9.76 3.22 -18.20
C GLY A 328 -11.07 3.14 -17.39
N GLN A 329 -11.38 4.20 -16.66
CA GLN A 329 -12.53 4.26 -15.77
C GLN A 329 -13.82 4.02 -16.58
N GLY A 330 -14.50 2.89 -16.33
CA GLY A 330 -15.82 2.62 -16.92
C GLY A 330 -16.13 1.18 -17.33
N VAL A 331 -15.15 0.26 -17.36
CA VAL A 331 -15.42 -1.15 -17.68
C VAL A 331 -15.08 -2.04 -16.49
N THR A 332 -15.98 -2.11 -15.51
CA THR A 332 -15.99 -3.22 -14.55
C THR A 332 -16.21 -4.52 -15.32
N ASN A 333 -15.18 -5.35 -15.44
CA ASN A 333 -15.36 -6.74 -15.84
C ASN A 333 -16.39 -7.38 -14.88
N LYS A 334 -17.52 -7.83 -15.44
CA LYS A 334 -18.72 -8.33 -14.74
C LYS A 334 -18.50 -9.73 -14.13
N ILE A 335 -17.35 -9.95 -13.50
CA ILE A 335 -16.92 -11.27 -13.03
C ILE A 335 -17.41 -11.52 -11.59
N SER A 336 -17.49 -10.48 -10.75
CA SER A 336 -17.94 -10.61 -9.35
C SER A 336 -19.33 -10.01 -9.13
N PRO A 337 -20.20 -10.63 -8.29
CA PRO A 337 -21.46 -10.02 -7.84
C PRO A 337 -21.27 -8.64 -7.21
N LEU A 338 -20.17 -8.40 -6.49
CA LEU A 338 -19.85 -7.11 -5.88
C LEU A 338 -19.53 -6.05 -6.94
N SER A 339 -18.96 -6.46 -8.08
CA SER A 339 -18.66 -5.57 -9.22
C SER A 339 -19.93 -4.96 -9.81
N TYR A 340 -21.06 -5.69 -9.78
CA TYR A 340 -22.35 -5.16 -10.20
C TYR A 340 -22.87 -4.07 -9.25
N ILE A 341 -22.73 -4.29 -7.94
CA ILE A 341 -23.11 -3.29 -6.92
C ILE A 341 -22.23 -2.04 -7.06
N ASP A 342 -20.92 -2.21 -7.24
CA ASP A 342 -19.98 -1.11 -7.48
C ASP A 342 -20.38 -0.27 -8.70
N ASN A 343 -20.70 -0.92 -9.82
CA ASN A 343 -21.18 -0.23 -11.00
C ASN A 343 -22.51 0.50 -10.75
N MET A 344 -23.42 -0.04 -9.91
CA MET A 344 -24.63 0.69 -9.51
C MET A 344 -24.31 1.97 -8.73
N PHE A 345 -23.35 1.93 -7.80
CA PHE A 345 -22.91 3.11 -7.05
C PHE A 345 -22.17 4.11 -7.93
N PHE A 346 -21.29 3.65 -8.82
CA PHE A 346 -20.60 4.50 -9.79
C PHE A 346 -21.60 5.22 -10.70
N ASN A 347 -22.52 4.49 -11.31
CA ASN A 347 -23.54 5.05 -12.19
C ASN A 347 -24.48 6.01 -11.45
N TYR A 348 -24.80 5.72 -10.19
CA TYR A 348 -25.61 6.61 -9.35
C TYR A 348 -24.90 7.94 -9.09
N LEU A 349 -23.61 7.88 -8.71
CA LEU A 349 -22.83 9.06 -8.37
C LEU A 349 -22.51 9.93 -9.59
N ASN A 350 -22.42 9.32 -10.78
CA ASN A 350 -22.19 9.99 -12.06
C ASN A 350 -23.49 10.28 -12.87
N ALA A 351 -24.66 9.98 -12.30
CA ALA A 351 -25.98 10.18 -12.91
C ALA A 351 -26.18 9.58 -14.32
N GLU A 352 -25.45 8.51 -14.65
CA GLU A 352 -25.48 7.91 -16.00
C GLU A 352 -26.75 7.06 -16.24
N HIS A 353 -27.49 6.67 -15.20
CA HIS A 353 -28.64 5.76 -15.32
C HIS A 353 -29.84 6.09 -14.41
N PRO A 354 -31.07 5.69 -14.82
CA PRO A 354 -32.26 5.79 -13.97
C PRO A 354 -32.14 4.87 -12.75
N ILE A 355 -31.87 5.50 -11.61
CA ILE A 355 -31.72 4.93 -10.26
C ILE A 355 -32.83 3.94 -9.88
N GLY A 356 -34.04 4.13 -10.42
CA GLY A 356 -35.21 3.33 -10.08
C GLY A 356 -35.03 1.83 -10.32
N LEU A 357 -34.36 1.44 -11.41
CA LEU A 357 -34.17 0.02 -11.76
C LEU A 357 -33.25 -0.67 -10.74
N ALA A 358 -32.16 -0.02 -10.34
CA ALA A 358 -31.22 -0.54 -9.33
C ALA A 358 -31.91 -0.75 -7.97
N LEU A 359 -32.75 0.21 -7.54
CA LEU A 359 -33.51 0.09 -6.29
C LEU A 359 -34.52 -1.06 -6.32
N VAL A 360 -35.18 -1.28 -7.46
CA VAL A 360 -36.11 -2.42 -7.63
C VAL A 360 -35.36 -3.74 -7.52
N ILE A 361 -34.22 -3.89 -8.21
CA ILE A 361 -33.39 -5.10 -8.14
C ILE A 361 -32.94 -5.36 -6.69
N LEU A 362 -32.42 -4.35 -6.00
CA LEU A 362 -31.97 -4.49 -4.62
C LEU A 362 -33.12 -4.90 -3.69
N THR A 363 -34.31 -4.32 -3.87
CA THR A 363 -35.50 -4.67 -3.08
C THR A 363 -35.88 -6.14 -3.28
N VAL A 364 -35.87 -6.62 -4.54
CA VAL A 364 -36.12 -8.04 -4.84
C VAL A 364 -35.07 -8.94 -4.18
N LEU A 365 -33.79 -8.55 -4.21
CA LEU A 365 -32.72 -9.31 -3.55
C LEU A 365 -32.87 -9.34 -2.02
N VAL A 366 -33.35 -8.27 -1.39
CA VAL A 366 -33.67 -8.27 0.05
C VAL A 366 -34.76 -9.28 0.36
N ILE A 367 -35.84 -9.30 -0.43
CA ILE A 367 -36.94 -10.27 -0.25
C ILE A 367 -36.42 -11.70 -0.39
N ILE A 368 -35.62 -11.98 -1.43
CA ILE A 368 -35.01 -13.30 -1.64
C ILE A 368 -34.11 -13.66 -0.46
N GLY A 369 -33.23 -12.77 -0.02
CA GLY A 369 -32.34 -12.99 1.12
C GLY A 369 -33.11 -13.28 2.42
N PHE A 370 -34.23 -12.59 2.64
CA PHE A 370 -35.10 -12.81 3.79
C PHE A 370 -35.77 -14.20 3.74
N VAL A 371 -36.31 -14.58 2.58
CA VAL A 371 -36.93 -15.90 2.38
C VAL A 371 -35.91 -17.02 2.54
N LEU A 372 -34.69 -16.86 1.99
CA LEU A 372 -33.61 -17.84 2.15
C LEU A 372 -33.24 -18.05 3.63
N ASN A 373 -33.18 -16.98 4.42
CA ASN A 373 -32.91 -17.09 5.87
C ASN A 373 -34.07 -17.72 6.67
N MET A 374 -35.29 -17.75 6.12
CA MET A 374 -36.43 -18.44 6.73
C MET A 374 -36.38 -19.96 6.48
N PHE A 375 -35.92 -20.40 5.30
CA PHE A 375 -35.91 -21.80 4.86
C PHE A 375 -34.57 -22.51 5.03
N ILE A 376 -33.98 -22.45 6.22
CA ILE A 376 -32.74 -23.19 6.52
C ILE A 376 -33.06 -24.67 6.78
N LYS A 377 -32.41 -25.57 6.02
CA LYS A 377 -32.54 -27.02 6.20
C LYS A 377 -31.41 -27.54 7.08
N HIS A 378 -31.76 -28.15 8.21
CA HIS A 378 -30.80 -28.92 8.99
C HIS A 378 -30.53 -30.26 8.32
N PHE A 379 -29.36 -30.41 7.70
CA PHE A 379 -28.86 -31.74 7.36
C PHE A 379 -28.61 -32.51 8.65
N LYS A 380 -29.46 -33.50 8.96
CA LYS A 380 -29.20 -34.46 10.03
C LYS A 380 -27.86 -35.13 9.75
N LYS A 381 -26.92 -35.05 10.69
CA LYS A 381 -25.78 -35.95 10.73
C LYS A 381 -26.35 -37.35 11.00
N GLU A 382 -26.49 -38.17 9.97
CA GLU A 382 -26.45 -39.61 10.20
C GLU A 382 -25.05 -39.91 10.74
N ARG A 383 -24.99 -40.30 12.01
CA ARG A 383 -23.79 -40.92 12.55
C ARG A 383 -23.68 -42.26 11.86
N LEU A 384 -22.81 -42.35 10.86
CA LEU A 384 -22.29 -43.64 10.43
C LEU A 384 -21.48 -44.17 11.63
N ILE A 385 -22.06 -45.15 12.33
CA ILE A 385 -21.40 -45.98 13.34
C ILE A 385 -20.54 -47.00 12.59
#